data_AF-A0A0R2PDB8-F1
#
_entry.id   AF-A0A0R2PDB8-F1
#
_cell.length_a   1.000
_cell.length_b   1.000
_cell.length_c   1.000
_cell.angle_alpha   90.00
_cell.angle_beta   90.00
_cell.angle_gamma   90.00
#
_symmetry.space_group_name_H-M   'P 1'
#
loop_
_entity.id
_entity.type
_entity.pdbx_description
1 polymer ?
#
loop_
_entity_poly.entity_id
_entity_poly.type
_entity_poly.pdbx_seq_one_letter_code
_entity_poly.pdbx_strand_id
1 'polypeptide(L)'
;IRTIIGITIGVPIPGTELFRLPVLPLPTWMPGIRIGGVVTWERLSSSLSEGLLICSIIVILGAAASLTSPHRLLRVLPIYIYEFAVAVVIATSVLPQLVGSVQRIRLAQRLRGQNTRGFRSWKRVAIPLLEESLARSLDLAAAMDSRGYGVSKKRSRYRPISWRLKDSLVVISAIGLVVIS
;
A
#
# COMPACT_ATOMS: atom_id res chain seq x y z
N ILE A 1 -22.03 2.39 -3.78
CA ILE A 1 -22.12 1.78 -2.43
C ILE A 1 -22.51 2.81 -1.37
N ARG A 2 -21.75 3.90 -1.17
CA ARG A 2 -22.08 4.94 -0.16
C ARG A 2 -23.49 5.52 -0.32
N THR A 3 -23.90 5.86 -1.55
CA THR A 3 -25.26 6.34 -1.86
C THR A 3 -26.35 5.33 -1.51
N ILE A 4 -26.13 4.05 -1.79
CA ILE A 4 -27.07 2.97 -1.48
C ILE A 4 -27.23 2.83 0.04
N ILE A 5 -26.12 2.86 0.79
CA ILE A 5 -26.12 2.83 2.26
C ILE A 5 -26.83 4.06 2.84
N GLY A 6 -26.65 5.23 2.22
CA GLY A 6 -27.33 6.48 2.63
C GLY A 6 -28.84 6.48 2.38
N ILE A 7 -29.31 5.68 1.41
CA ILE A 7 -30.74 5.47 1.13
C ILE A 7 -31.33 4.43 2.09
N THR A 8 -30.59 3.37 2.41
CA THR A 8 -31.11 2.28 3.26
C THR A 8 -31.05 2.57 4.76
N ILE A 9 -30.08 3.37 5.21
CA ILE A 9 -30.00 3.85 6.60
C ILE A 9 -30.76 5.17 6.68
N GLY A 10 -31.96 5.15 7.24
CA GLY A 10 -32.81 6.32 7.45
C GLY A 10 -32.26 7.22 8.55
N VAL A 11 -31.24 8.01 8.23
CA VAL A 11 -30.80 9.15 9.04
C VAL A 11 -31.73 10.31 8.70
N PRO A 12 -32.60 10.76 9.62
CA PRO A 12 -33.52 11.85 9.34
C PRO A 12 -32.74 13.16 9.21
N ILE A 13 -32.58 13.62 7.98
CA ILE A 13 -32.11 14.97 7.68
C ILE A 13 -33.37 15.78 7.34
N PRO A 14 -33.66 16.90 8.02
CA PRO A 14 -34.78 17.76 7.66
C PRO A 14 -34.59 18.30 6.23
N GLY A 15 -35.61 18.18 5.38
CA GLY A 15 -35.49 18.51 3.97
C GLY A 15 -36.68 18.06 3.11
N THR A 16 -36.52 18.11 1.79
CA THR A 16 -37.56 17.75 0.82
C THR A 16 -37.70 16.23 0.71
N GLU A 17 -38.87 15.70 1.10
CA GLU A 17 -39.15 14.26 1.08
C GLU A 17 -39.45 13.79 -0.35
N LEU A 18 -38.73 12.77 -0.81
CA LEU A 18 -38.95 12.14 -2.12
C LEU A 18 -39.77 10.86 -2.01
N PHE A 19 -39.37 9.96 -1.11
CA PHE A 19 -40.03 8.68 -0.93
C PHE A 19 -39.83 8.15 0.49
N ARG A 20 -40.79 7.38 1.01
CA ARG A 20 -40.69 6.73 2.31
C ARG A 20 -40.49 5.23 2.13
N LEU A 21 -39.36 4.73 2.62
CA LEU A 21 -39.11 3.29 2.70
C LEU A 21 -39.77 2.72 3.96
N PRO A 22 -40.38 1.51 3.90
CA PRO A 22 -40.97 0.88 5.08
C PRO A 22 -39.90 0.70 6.15
N VAL A 23 -40.18 1.21 7.35
CA VAL A 23 -39.25 1.16 8.48
C VAL A 23 -39.29 -0.25 9.06
N LEU A 24 -38.16 -0.94 9.05
CA LEU A 24 -38.02 -2.24 9.71
C LEU A 24 -37.77 -2.01 11.21
N PRO A 25 -38.59 -2.59 12.10
CA PRO A 25 -38.33 -2.53 13.53
C PRO A 25 -37.06 -3.35 13.81
N LEU A 26 -36.01 -2.66 14.26
CA LEU A 26 -34.76 -3.31 14.63
C LEU A 26 -34.84 -3.82 16.07
N PRO A 27 -34.15 -4.92 16.40
CA PRO A 27 -34.19 -5.48 17.75
C PRO A 27 -33.51 -4.54 18.76
N THR A 28 -33.87 -4.68 20.03
CA THR A 28 -33.52 -3.77 21.14
C THR A 28 -32.01 -3.56 21.39
N TRP A 29 -31.13 -4.38 20.81
CA TRP A 29 -29.68 -4.23 20.87
C TRP A 29 -29.11 -3.19 19.88
N MET A 30 -29.92 -2.67 18.95
CA MET A 30 -29.51 -1.64 17.98
C MET A 30 -30.37 -0.35 18.07
N PRO A 31 -30.50 0.30 19.24
CA PRO A 31 -31.20 1.56 19.36
C PRO A 31 -30.38 2.68 18.70
N GLY A 32 -30.89 3.26 17.61
CA GLY A 32 -30.27 4.41 16.94
C GLY A 32 -30.04 4.27 15.44
N ILE A 33 -30.15 3.06 14.90
CA ILE A 33 -30.15 2.82 13.45
C ILE A 33 -31.59 2.54 13.05
N ARG A 34 -32.07 3.18 11.98
CA ARG A 34 -33.35 2.85 11.34
C ARG A 34 -33.04 2.37 9.93
N ILE A 35 -33.45 1.14 9.59
CA ILE A 35 -33.38 0.65 8.22
C ILE A 35 -34.69 1.05 7.55
N GLY A 36 -34.62 1.85 6.50
CA GLY A 36 -35.77 2.54 5.91
C GLY A 36 -36.12 3.86 6.61
N GLY A 37 -37.17 4.53 6.15
CA GLY A 37 -37.56 5.88 6.58
C GLY A 37 -37.69 6.87 5.41
N VAL A 38 -37.80 8.15 5.72
CA VAL A 38 -37.88 9.23 4.73
C VAL A 38 -36.54 9.37 4.00
N VAL A 39 -36.56 9.23 2.67
CA VAL A 39 -35.41 9.54 1.82
C VAL A 39 -35.59 10.97 1.36
N THR A 40 -34.73 11.86 1.86
CA THR A 40 -34.73 13.28 1.49
C THR A 40 -33.74 13.55 0.37
N TRP A 41 -34.01 14.59 -0.45
CA TRP A 41 -33.12 15.00 -1.54
C TRP A 41 -31.73 15.40 -1.03
N GLU A 42 -31.70 16.05 0.14
CA GLU A 42 -30.50 16.49 0.84
C GLU A 42 -29.65 15.30 1.30
N ARG A 43 -30.28 14.19 1.67
CA ARG A 43 -29.57 12.96 2.03
C ARG A 43 -28.98 12.26 0.80
N LEU A 44 -29.69 12.28 -0.32
CA LEU A 44 -29.22 11.68 -1.56
C LEU A 44 -27.99 12.43 -2.10
N SER A 45 -28.05 13.76 -2.15
CA SER A 45 -26.96 14.61 -2.64
C SER A 45 -25.72 14.55 -1.74
N SER A 46 -25.89 14.55 -0.41
CA SER A 46 -24.78 14.36 0.54
C SER A 46 -24.13 12.98 0.42
N SER A 47 -24.93 11.91 0.31
CA SER A 47 -24.36 10.57 0.17
C SER A 47 -23.61 10.37 -1.15
N LEU A 48 -24.05 11.07 -2.21
CA LEU A 48 -23.38 11.08 -3.50
C LEU A 48 -22.05 11.83 -3.44
N SER A 49 -22.00 13.02 -2.82
CA SER A 49 -20.76 13.79 -2.69
C SER A 49 -19.72 13.06 -1.84
N GLU A 50 -20.14 12.43 -0.74
CA GLU A 50 -19.27 11.57 0.06
C GLU A 50 -18.76 10.36 -0.72
N GLY A 51 -19.61 9.75 -1.55
CA GLY A 51 -19.21 8.65 -2.43
C GLY A 51 -18.16 9.07 -3.46
N LEU A 52 -18.33 10.25 -4.05
CA LEU A 52 -17.38 10.86 -4.98
C LEU A 52 -16.04 11.16 -4.31
N LEU A 53 -16.05 11.65 -3.06
CA LEU A 53 -14.84 11.91 -2.29
C LEU A 53 -14.04 10.62 -2.08
N ILE A 54 -14.69 9.55 -1.62
CA ILE A 54 -14.03 8.25 -1.43
C ILE A 54 -13.47 7.71 -2.76
N CYS A 55 -14.23 7.82 -3.85
CA CYS A 55 -13.77 7.42 -5.17
C CYS A 55 -12.52 8.18 -5.60
N SER A 56 -12.52 9.51 -5.43
CA SER A 56 -11.38 10.38 -5.73
C SER A 56 -10.13 9.97 -4.96
N ILE A 57 -10.25 9.73 -3.64
CA ILE A 57 -9.12 9.28 -2.82
C ILE A 57 -8.54 7.96 -3.35
N ILE A 58 -9.40 6.99 -3.68
CA ILE A 58 -8.96 5.69 -4.20
C ILE A 58 -8.23 5.85 -5.54
N VAL A 59 -8.78 6.66 -6.45
CA VAL A 59 -8.19 6.91 -7.77
C VAL A 59 -6.84 7.60 -7.63
N ILE A 60 -6.74 8.65 -6.80
CA ILE A 60 -5.49 9.38 -6.56
C ILE A 60 -4.43 8.45 -5.95
N LEU A 61 -4.80 7.66 -4.94
CA LEU A 61 -3.88 6.73 -4.28
C LEU A 61 -3.43 5.62 -5.24
N GLY A 62 -4.35 5.08 -6.05
CA GLY A 62 -4.05 4.08 -7.07
C GLY A 62 -3.11 4.62 -8.15
N ALA A 63 -3.38 5.84 -8.65
CA ALA A 63 -2.51 6.52 -9.60
C ALA A 63 -1.11 6.73 -9.02
N ALA A 64 -1.01 7.23 -7.78
CA ALA A 64 0.27 7.44 -7.09
C ALA A 64 1.06 6.13 -6.94
N ALA A 65 0.41 5.04 -6.53
CA ALA A 65 1.04 3.73 -6.40
C ALA A 65 1.49 3.13 -7.74
N SER A 66 0.73 3.32 -8.81
CA SER A 66 1.07 2.81 -10.14
C SER A 66 2.23 3.55 -10.80
N LEU A 67 2.32 4.87 -10.59
CA LEU A 67 3.32 5.72 -11.22
C LEU A 67 4.66 5.70 -10.46
N THR A 68 4.63 5.32 -9.18
CA THR A 68 5.79 5.36 -8.29
C THR A 68 6.40 3.97 -8.12
N SER A 69 7.64 3.79 -8.59
CA SER A 69 8.35 2.55 -8.29
C SER A 69 8.95 2.58 -6.87
N PRO A 70 8.79 1.49 -6.07
CA PRO A 70 9.31 1.42 -4.70
C PRO A 70 10.82 1.71 -4.63
N HIS A 71 11.57 1.21 -5.61
CA HIS A 71 13.01 1.45 -5.73
C HIS A 71 13.38 2.92 -5.97
N ARG A 72 12.49 3.73 -6.58
CA ARG A 72 12.73 5.16 -6.77
C ARG A 72 12.53 5.92 -5.46
N LEU A 73 11.51 5.61 -4.68
CA LEU A 73 11.26 6.26 -3.37
C LEU A 73 12.46 6.10 -2.42
N LEU A 74 12.99 4.88 -2.33
CA LEU A 74 14.14 4.57 -1.47
C LEU A 74 15.42 5.33 -1.89
N ARG A 75 15.51 5.76 -3.15
CA ARG A 75 16.66 6.53 -3.66
C ARG A 75 16.63 8.01 -3.27
N VAL A 76 15.45 8.53 -2.89
CA VAL A 76 15.28 9.95 -2.51
C VAL A 76 15.65 10.18 -1.04
N LEU A 77 15.90 9.12 -0.27
CA LEU A 77 16.23 9.22 1.16
C LEU A 77 17.47 10.10 1.41
N PRO A 78 17.41 11.02 2.40
CA PRO A 78 18.49 11.94 2.73
C PRO A 78 19.79 11.22 3.14
N ILE A 79 20.91 11.94 2.99
CA ILE A 79 22.27 11.40 3.22
C ILE A 79 22.48 10.92 4.66
N TYR A 80 21.82 11.54 5.65
CA TYR A 80 21.92 11.17 7.06
C TYR A 80 21.41 9.76 7.38
N ILE A 81 20.58 9.18 6.51
CA ILE A 81 20.05 7.81 6.62
C ILE A 81 20.51 6.92 5.46
N TYR A 82 21.66 7.25 4.84
CA TYR A 82 22.16 6.52 3.68
C TYR A 82 22.36 5.02 3.95
N GLU A 83 22.88 4.65 5.11
CA GLU A 83 23.09 3.25 5.49
C GLU A 83 21.76 2.49 5.57
N PHE A 84 20.74 3.12 6.16
CA PHE A 84 19.39 2.59 6.18
C PHE A 84 18.81 2.48 4.76
N ALA A 85 18.95 3.51 3.94
CA ALA A 85 18.48 3.51 2.56
C ALA A 85 19.12 2.38 1.73
N VAL A 86 20.41 2.14 1.91
CA VAL A 86 21.14 1.04 1.27
C VAL A 86 20.59 -0.31 1.71
N ALA A 87 20.41 -0.51 3.02
CA ALA A 87 19.84 -1.75 3.56
C ALA A 87 18.44 -2.03 2.97
N VAL A 88 17.58 -1.01 2.89
CA VAL A 88 16.23 -1.18 2.33
C VAL A 88 16.27 -1.42 0.82
N VAL A 89 17.17 -0.76 0.08
CA VAL A 89 17.36 -1.03 -1.36
C VAL A 89 17.81 -2.47 -1.61
N ILE A 90 18.76 -2.97 -0.82
CA ILE A 90 19.22 -4.36 -0.87
C ILE A 90 18.07 -5.32 -0.51
N ALA A 91 17.35 -5.06 0.58
CA ALA A 91 16.22 -5.90 0.99
C ALA A 91 15.14 -5.97 -0.12
N THR A 92 14.82 -4.83 -0.72
CA THR A 92 13.81 -4.75 -1.79
C THR A 92 14.27 -5.45 -3.07
N SER A 93 15.56 -5.41 -3.39
CA SER A 93 16.10 -6.10 -4.58
C SER A 93 16.21 -7.62 -4.39
N VAL A 94 16.42 -8.08 -3.16
CA VAL A 94 16.53 -9.51 -2.81
C VAL A 94 15.14 -10.16 -2.62
N LEU A 95 14.11 -9.38 -2.29
CA LEU A 95 12.73 -9.85 -2.13
C LEU A 95 12.19 -10.74 -3.26
N PRO A 96 12.29 -10.38 -4.56
CA PRO A 96 11.84 -11.27 -5.64
C PRO A 96 12.60 -12.60 -5.66
N GLN A 97 13.89 -12.58 -5.29
CA GLN A 97 14.71 -13.79 -5.22
C GLN A 97 14.25 -14.70 -4.07
N LEU A 98 13.92 -14.14 -2.90
CA LEU A 98 13.38 -14.88 -1.76
C LEU A 98 12.06 -15.56 -2.09
N VAL A 99 11.15 -14.86 -2.80
CA VAL A 99 9.88 -15.44 -3.26
C VAL A 99 10.15 -16.65 -4.17
N GLY A 100 11.08 -16.51 -5.11
CA GLY A 100 11.52 -17.63 -5.97
C GLY A 100 12.09 -18.80 -5.17
N SER A 101 12.96 -18.54 -4.19
CA SER A 101 13.53 -19.58 -3.31
C SER A 101 12.44 -20.31 -2.53
N VAL A 102 11.48 -19.59 -1.95
CA VAL A 102 10.33 -20.18 -1.24
C VAL A 102 9.52 -21.07 -2.17
N GLN A 103 9.24 -20.62 -3.40
CA GLN A 103 8.51 -21.42 -4.39
C GLN A 103 9.26 -22.70 -4.76
N ARG A 104 10.59 -22.60 -5.01
CA ARG A 104 11.45 -23.77 -5.31
C ARG A 104 11.46 -24.78 -4.17
N ILE A 105 11.63 -24.31 -2.93
CA ILE A 105 11.65 -25.18 -1.74
C ILE A 105 10.30 -25.87 -1.55
N ARG A 106 9.17 -25.14 -1.69
CA ARG A 106 7.83 -25.73 -1.59
C ARG A 106 7.57 -26.77 -2.67
N LEU A 107 8.02 -26.52 -3.90
CA LEU A 107 7.89 -27.46 -5.01
C LEU A 107 8.70 -28.73 -4.73
N ALA A 108 9.96 -28.61 -4.30
CA ALA A 108 10.79 -29.75 -3.94
C ALA A 108 10.18 -30.59 -2.80
N GLN A 109 9.58 -29.95 -1.79
CA GLN A 109 8.87 -30.65 -0.72
C GLN A 109 7.65 -31.40 -1.24
N ARG A 110 6.89 -30.80 -2.16
CA ARG A 110 5.71 -31.43 -2.78
C ARG A 110 6.10 -32.67 -3.59
N LEU A 111 7.21 -32.61 -4.35
CA LEU A 111 7.76 -33.77 -5.07
C LEU A 111 8.22 -34.89 -4.15
N ARG A 112 8.65 -34.56 -2.92
CA ARG A 112 9.02 -35.53 -1.88
C ARG A 112 7.81 -36.09 -1.11
N GLY A 113 6.58 -35.85 -1.57
CA GLY A 113 5.34 -36.32 -0.92
C GLY A 113 5.09 -35.67 0.45
N GLN A 114 5.76 -34.56 0.78
CA GLN A 114 5.65 -33.94 2.08
C GLN A 114 4.44 -33.00 2.14
N ASN A 115 3.70 -33.05 3.26
CA ASN A 115 2.60 -32.14 3.48
C ASN A 115 3.08 -30.68 3.54
N THR A 116 2.51 -29.82 2.70
CA THR A 116 2.89 -28.40 2.55
C THR A 116 2.11 -27.48 3.49
N ARG A 117 1.30 -28.05 4.41
CA ARG A 117 0.44 -27.31 5.33
C ARG A 117 0.85 -27.53 6.78
N GLY A 118 0.67 -26.49 7.60
CA GLY A 118 0.91 -26.53 9.05
C GLY A 118 2.30 -26.07 9.49
N PHE A 119 2.45 -25.93 10.80
CA PHE A 119 3.64 -25.35 11.44
C PHE A 119 4.93 -26.14 11.15
N ARG A 120 4.83 -27.47 11.03
CA ARG A 120 5.97 -28.34 10.70
C ARG A 120 6.47 -28.13 9.27
N SER A 121 5.58 -27.81 8.32
CA SER A 121 5.95 -27.45 6.95
C SER A 121 6.65 -26.09 6.89
N TRP A 122 6.19 -25.11 7.69
CA TRP A 122 6.86 -23.81 7.79
C TRP A 122 8.32 -23.93 8.23
N LYS A 123 8.63 -24.70 9.29
CA LYS A 123 10.02 -24.93 9.72
C LYS A 123 10.89 -25.54 8.61
N ARG A 124 10.34 -26.48 7.82
CA ARG A 124 11.06 -27.12 6.72
C ARG A 124 11.32 -26.18 5.54
N VAL A 125 10.54 -25.11 5.39
CA VAL A 125 10.81 -24.05 4.40
C VAL A 125 11.75 -22.99 4.99
N ALA A 126 11.56 -22.63 6.25
CA ALA A 126 12.31 -21.57 6.91
C ALA A 126 13.80 -21.92 7.07
N ILE A 127 14.14 -23.14 7.55
CA ILE A 127 15.54 -23.55 7.75
C ILE A 127 16.38 -23.43 6.46
N PRO A 128 16.02 -24.07 5.33
CA PRO A 128 16.80 -23.96 4.10
C PRO A 128 16.78 -22.55 3.50
N LEU A 129 15.68 -21.80 3.68
CA LEU A 129 15.63 -20.41 3.23
C LEU A 129 16.59 -19.52 4.03
N LEU A 130 16.72 -19.74 5.34
CA LEU A 130 17.66 -19.02 6.20
C LEU A 130 19.09 -19.37 5.82
N GLU A 131 19.40 -20.64 5.57
CA GLU A 131 20.72 -21.07 5.09
C GLU A 131 21.08 -20.40 3.75
N GLU A 132 20.18 -20.44 2.76
CA GLU A 132 20.38 -19.77 1.46
C GLU A 132 20.56 -18.26 1.62
N SER A 133 19.78 -17.63 2.51
CA SER A 133 19.84 -16.19 2.75
C SER A 133 21.12 -15.77 3.47
N LEU A 134 21.58 -16.57 4.44
CA LEU A 134 22.82 -16.32 5.18
C LEU A 134 24.03 -16.44 4.25
N ALA A 135 24.10 -17.51 3.46
CA ALA A 135 25.16 -17.68 2.46
C ALA A 135 25.20 -16.48 1.49
N ARG A 136 24.05 -16.09 0.94
CA ARG A 136 23.97 -14.92 0.04
C ARG A 136 24.35 -13.62 0.73
N SER A 137 24.05 -13.45 2.02
CA SER A 137 24.43 -12.25 2.76
C SER A 137 25.94 -12.15 2.96
N LEU A 138 26.61 -13.28 3.22
CA LEU A 138 28.06 -13.37 3.34
C LEU A 138 28.74 -13.09 1.99
N ASP A 139 28.23 -13.69 0.90
CA ASP A 139 28.74 -13.43 -0.44
C ASP A 139 28.58 -11.96 -0.84
N LEU A 140 27.42 -11.37 -0.50
CA LEU A 140 27.17 -9.95 -0.76
C LEU A 140 28.10 -9.06 0.06
N ALA A 141 28.34 -9.37 1.33
CA ALA A 141 29.26 -8.64 2.19
C ALA A 141 30.69 -8.69 1.65
N ALA A 142 31.20 -9.89 1.33
CA ALA A 142 32.53 -10.07 0.74
C ALA A 142 32.68 -9.31 -0.59
N ALA A 143 31.64 -9.31 -1.43
CA ALA A 143 31.62 -8.55 -2.68
C ALA A 143 31.57 -7.04 -2.46
N MET A 144 30.90 -6.57 -1.40
CA MET A 144 30.87 -5.16 -1.01
C MET A 144 32.23 -4.68 -0.50
N ASP A 145 32.88 -5.48 0.36
CA ASP A 145 34.21 -5.18 0.89
C ASP A 145 35.28 -5.17 -0.21
N SER A 146 35.24 -6.13 -1.13
CA SER A 146 36.14 -6.20 -2.29
C SER A 146 36.03 -4.98 -3.21
N ARG A 147 34.86 -4.31 -3.22
CA ARG A 147 34.62 -3.06 -3.97
C ARG A 147 34.91 -1.81 -3.16
N GLY A 148 35.42 -1.94 -1.94
CA GLY A 148 35.73 -0.82 -1.05
C GLY A 148 34.48 -0.11 -0.50
N TYR A 149 33.36 -0.80 -0.37
CA TYR A 149 32.15 -0.22 0.22
C TYR A 149 32.42 0.15 1.68
N GLY A 150 32.17 1.40 2.07
CA GLY A 150 32.38 1.86 3.46
C GLY A 150 33.73 2.52 3.74
N VAL A 151 34.69 2.45 2.80
CA VAL A 151 36.03 3.07 2.95
C VAL A 151 35.97 4.61 3.00
N SER A 152 35.00 5.24 2.32
CA SER A 152 34.83 6.70 2.31
C SER A 152 33.41 7.12 2.69
N LYS A 153 33.31 8.17 3.54
CA LYS A 153 32.04 8.85 3.87
C LYS A 153 31.51 9.70 2.72
N LYS A 154 32.39 10.21 1.85
CA LYS A 154 31.99 10.98 0.66
C LYS A 154 31.78 10.02 -0.51
N ARG A 155 30.53 9.87 -0.95
CA ARG A 155 30.16 9.00 -2.07
C ARG A 155 29.57 9.78 -3.23
N SER A 156 29.97 9.42 -4.44
CA SER A 156 29.32 9.89 -5.66
C SER A 156 28.07 9.05 -5.97
N ARG A 157 27.06 9.67 -6.59
CA ARG A 157 25.84 8.98 -7.05
C ARG A 157 25.96 8.71 -8.55
N TYR A 158 25.99 7.43 -8.94
CA TYR A 158 26.14 7.04 -10.36
C TYR A 158 24.94 7.47 -11.25
N ARG A 159 23.72 7.51 -10.69
CA ARG A 159 22.53 8.07 -11.36
C ARG A 159 21.88 9.14 -10.49
N PRO A 160 22.30 10.41 -10.60
CA PRO A 160 21.62 11.50 -9.91
C PRO A 160 20.20 11.67 -10.46
N ILE A 161 19.24 11.95 -9.58
CA ILE A 161 17.91 12.37 -9.99
C ILE A 161 17.99 13.89 -10.24
N SER A 162 17.78 14.33 -11.48
CA SER A 162 17.74 15.75 -11.81
C SER A 162 16.31 16.24 -11.77
N TRP A 163 16.11 17.41 -11.16
CA TRP A 163 14.83 18.11 -11.17
C TRP A 163 14.51 18.55 -12.60
N ARG A 164 13.35 18.16 -13.12
CA ARG A 164 12.91 18.56 -14.47
C ARG A 164 11.89 19.68 -14.37
N LEU A 165 11.78 20.50 -15.42
CA LEU A 165 10.75 21.56 -15.49
C LEU A 165 9.33 21.00 -15.36
N LYS A 166 9.09 19.77 -15.82
CA LYS A 166 7.83 19.06 -15.63
C LYS A 166 7.52 18.84 -14.14
N ASP A 167 8.53 18.58 -13.33
CA ASP A 167 8.37 18.37 -11.88
C ASP A 167 7.98 19.69 -11.21
N SER A 168 8.59 20.82 -11.61
CA SER A 168 8.18 22.15 -11.15
C SER A 168 6.73 22.46 -11.52
N LEU A 169 6.33 22.18 -12.77
CA LEU A 169 4.98 22.46 -13.25
C LEU A 169 3.93 21.64 -12.49
N VAL A 170 4.23 20.36 -12.21
CA VAL A 170 3.38 19.51 -11.38
C VAL A 170 3.27 20.05 -9.95
N VAL A 171 4.39 20.43 -9.32
CA VAL A 171 4.39 20.99 -7.96
C VAL A 171 3.61 22.31 -7.89
N ILE A 172 3.80 23.21 -8.86
CA ILE A 172 3.07 24.48 -8.92
C ILE A 172 1.57 24.22 -9.11
N SER A 173 1.19 23.30 -10.00
CA SER A 173 -0.24 22.96 -10.20
C SER A 173 -0.88 22.36 -8.94
N ALA A 174 -0.15 21.54 -8.20
CA ALA A 174 -0.62 20.94 -6.95
C ALA A 174 -0.76 21.99 -5.84
N ILE A 175 0.21 22.87 -5.66
CA ILE A 175 0.15 23.97 -4.69
C ILE A 175 -0.99 24.93 -5.05
N GLY A 176 -1.15 25.28 -6.33
CA GLY A 176 -2.25 26.13 -6.80
C GLY A 176 -3.61 25.54 -6.47
N LEU A 177 -3.80 24.23 -6.70
CA LEU A 177 -5.03 23.53 -6.32
C LEU A 177 -5.30 23.59 -4.82
N VAL A 178 -4.29 23.39 -3.97
CA VAL A 178 -4.42 23.45 -2.50
C VAL A 178 -4.76 24.85 -2.00
N VAL A 179 -4.26 25.90 -2.66
CA VAL A 179 -4.57 27.29 -2.27
C VAL A 179 -5.99 27.70 -2.68
N ILE A 180 -6.52 27.10 -3.75
CA ILE A 180 -7.86 27.39 -4.27
C ILE A 180 -8.94 26.59 -3.52
N SER A 181 -8.61 25.39 -3.03
CA SER A 181 -9.52 24.49 -2.27
C SER A 181 -9.72 24.92 -0.82
#